data_AF-A0A358QYL9-F1
#
_entry.id   AF-A0A358QYL9-F1
#
_cell.length_a   1.000
_cell.length_b   1.000
_cell.length_c   1.000
_cell.angle_alpha   90.00
_cell.angle_beta   90.00
_cell.angle_gamma   90.00
#
_symmetry.space_group_name_H-M   'P 1'
#
loop_
_entity.id
_entity.type
_entity.pdbx_description
1 polymer ?
#
loop_
_entity_poly.entity_id
_entity_poly.type
_entity_poly.pdbx_seq_one_letter_code
_entity_poly.pdbx_strand_id
1 'polypeptide(L)'
;MKKSRIVLLLALITLLLTGIAGAARADQDSPKEMLMERIKNSQPNYFDIYKGFEGSFAISVKDLQGLDDLGAPAKELEGSGLKLDGSLNTLQKKLQVGIAGTYDKKQYKGSVYVDGNKVIFTRDFVDIALLVNPSLLMGVDPGSINEYIYTETPEMEEFWAVFNSADSQKMISVYRDLLLFIVEAVPDKYFSTSGGNIIFSLDSKGLEEVVTSVMLKVVLEQERATDLMADFVLASDPSRSREDLEKEIGGVLGGLSVSGNQAPLGPADIKEALAMLNIEKLVVEMSPDPAGKVAVDLAAEVKDPDFAVGLVLNSDITGSRATELNGQYSLEVAAGGDGNTVEVSYTGEYSQKGGAFKEEDNLVLNMNIEGMEASAAALINVDMKENSSARVDIPALTATNSTDLAGLTAVAEPPAGEAPVSVFLDGKPIRFDVSPYMRDGRVMVPVRNLAEALGCGVAWKDPNQVTITRSDFTIIMFVNESQYISNGQSMSMDIAPEVKKGRNIVPLRFIVEEMGCSVEYDEVTGRVDVYTNR
;
A
#
# COMPACT_ATOMS: atom_id res chain seq x y z
N MET A 1 -15.85 15.77 18.63
CA MET A 1 -17.13 15.07 18.93
C MET A 1 -17.95 14.77 17.68
N LYS A 2 -18.27 15.73 16.79
CA LYS A 2 -18.99 15.43 15.51
C LYS A 2 -18.29 14.39 14.62
N LYS A 3 -16.96 14.50 14.41
CA LYS A 3 -16.17 13.52 13.60
C LYS A 3 -16.21 12.08 14.14
N SER A 4 -16.16 11.88 15.45
CA SER A 4 -16.17 10.55 16.08
C SER A 4 -17.55 9.85 15.97
N ARG A 5 -18.65 10.62 15.94
CA ARG A 5 -20.01 10.10 15.72
C ARG A 5 -20.22 9.64 14.27
N ILE A 6 -19.62 10.34 13.30
CA ILE A 6 -19.69 10.01 11.87
C ILE A 6 -18.92 8.70 11.57
N VAL A 7 -17.76 8.49 12.19
CA VAL A 7 -16.98 7.24 12.06
C VAL A 7 -17.74 6.04 12.60
N LEU A 8 -18.43 6.19 13.73
CA LEU A 8 -19.27 5.12 14.30
C LEU A 8 -20.46 4.77 13.38
N LEU A 9 -21.08 5.79 12.79
CA LEU A 9 -22.16 5.63 11.80
C LEU A 9 -21.67 4.84 10.57
N LEU A 10 -20.51 5.19 10.02
CA LEU A 10 -19.93 4.53 8.85
C LEU A 10 -19.54 3.08 9.15
N ALA A 11 -18.98 2.79 10.33
CA ALA A 11 -18.65 1.43 10.74
C ALA A 11 -19.90 0.52 10.84
N LEU A 12 -21.02 1.05 11.35
CA LEU A 12 -22.31 0.32 11.40
C LEU A 12 -22.86 0.04 10.00
N ILE A 13 -22.65 0.95 9.04
CA ILE A 13 -23.04 0.77 7.63
C ILE A 13 -22.16 -0.31 6.97
N THR A 14 -20.84 -0.30 7.20
CA THR A 14 -19.94 -1.34 6.67
C THR A 14 -20.29 -2.72 7.20
N LEU A 15 -20.69 -2.82 8.48
CA LEU A 15 -21.16 -4.07 9.08
C LEU A 15 -22.39 -4.64 8.36
N LEU A 16 -23.34 -3.80 7.95
CA LEU A 16 -24.54 -4.22 7.19
C LEU A 16 -24.22 -4.77 5.78
N LEU A 17 -23.07 -4.41 5.20
CA LEU A 17 -22.70 -4.71 3.81
C LEU A 17 -21.92 -6.02 3.64
N THR A 18 -21.34 -6.57 4.71
CA THR A 18 -20.53 -7.79 4.63
C THR A 18 -21.40 -9.04 4.80
N GLY A 19 -21.58 -9.78 3.71
CA GLY A 19 -22.43 -10.98 3.66
C GLY A 19 -21.88 -12.16 4.49
N ILE A 20 -22.68 -12.69 5.42
CA ILE A 20 -22.36 -13.94 6.13
C ILE A 20 -23.00 -15.17 5.47
N ALA A 21 -22.26 -16.28 5.41
CA ALA A 21 -22.71 -17.62 4.99
C ALA A 21 -22.62 -18.65 6.16
N GLY A 22 -23.46 -19.70 6.18
CA GLY A 22 -23.37 -20.90 7.07
C GLY A 22 -24.69 -21.41 7.75
N ALA A 23 -25.06 -22.68 7.57
CA ALA A 23 -26.42 -23.27 7.41
C ALA A 23 -27.56 -23.11 8.48
N ALA A 24 -28.86 -23.05 8.09
CA ALA A 24 -30.07 -23.52 8.82
C ALA A 24 -31.41 -23.37 8.05
N ARG A 25 -32.45 -24.03 8.60
CA ARG A 25 -33.74 -24.48 8.00
C ARG A 25 -34.89 -23.46 8.08
N ALA A 26 -35.89 -23.71 7.23
CA ALA A 26 -37.15 -23.00 7.12
C ALA A 26 -38.26 -23.52 8.07
N ASP A 27 -38.99 -22.60 8.69
CA ASP A 27 -40.46 -22.58 8.77
C ASP A 27 -40.93 -21.13 9.03
N GLN A 28 -42.21 -20.83 8.78
CA GLN A 28 -42.82 -19.51 8.49
C GLN A 28 -42.59 -18.36 9.51
N ASP A 29 -41.40 -17.80 9.44
CA ASP A 29 -40.98 -16.57 10.10
C ASP A 29 -41.14 -15.38 9.14
N SER A 30 -41.31 -14.16 9.67
CA SER A 30 -41.25 -12.94 8.86
C SER A 30 -39.90 -12.87 8.10
N PRO A 31 -39.81 -12.18 6.95
CA PRO A 31 -38.57 -12.15 6.17
C PRO A 31 -37.34 -11.67 6.97
N LYS A 32 -37.56 -10.80 7.96
CA LYS A 32 -36.56 -10.36 8.93
C LYS A 32 -36.15 -11.47 9.90
N GLU A 33 -37.10 -12.21 10.46
CA GLU A 33 -36.82 -13.34 11.35
C GLU A 33 -36.09 -14.47 10.59
N MET A 34 -36.44 -14.72 9.33
CA MET A 34 -35.68 -15.64 8.45
C MET A 34 -34.21 -15.20 8.31
N LEU A 35 -33.95 -13.89 8.16
CA LEU A 35 -32.57 -13.35 8.14
C LEU A 35 -31.88 -13.51 9.49
N MET A 36 -32.57 -13.24 10.59
CA MET A 36 -32.03 -13.42 11.94
C MET A 36 -31.61 -14.87 12.19
N GLU A 37 -32.45 -15.84 11.80
CA GLU A 37 -32.10 -17.27 11.88
C GLU A 37 -30.95 -17.62 10.93
N ARG A 38 -30.93 -17.08 9.71
CA ARG A 38 -29.79 -17.23 8.79
C ARG A 38 -28.48 -16.77 9.44
N ILE A 39 -28.48 -15.61 10.10
CA ILE A 39 -27.30 -15.05 10.79
C ILE A 39 -26.90 -15.90 12.01
N LYS A 40 -27.85 -16.29 12.87
CA LYS A 40 -27.55 -17.10 14.07
C LYS A 40 -26.82 -18.39 13.71
N ASN A 41 -27.28 -19.03 12.64
CA ASN A 41 -26.78 -20.33 12.23
C ASN A 41 -25.58 -20.24 11.27
N SER A 42 -25.20 -19.01 10.87
CA SER A 42 -23.98 -18.73 10.11
C SER A 42 -22.71 -19.16 10.83
N GLN A 43 -21.79 -19.72 10.04
CA GLN A 43 -20.41 -19.95 10.41
C GLN A 43 -19.59 -19.08 9.46
N PRO A 44 -19.25 -17.83 9.86
CA PRO A 44 -18.36 -16.99 9.08
C PRO A 44 -17.01 -17.69 8.97
N ASN A 45 -16.82 -18.46 7.91
CA ASN A 45 -15.51 -18.98 7.59
C ASN A 45 -14.85 -17.85 6.82
N TYR A 46 -13.97 -17.07 7.44
CA TYR A 46 -13.05 -16.23 6.67
C TYR A 46 -12.21 -17.14 5.77
N PHE A 47 -11.54 -16.58 4.76
CA PHE A 47 -10.59 -17.37 3.97
C PHE A 47 -9.63 -18.08 4.94
N ASP A 48 -9.61 -19.41 4.96
CA ASP A 48 -8.76 -20.20 5.87
C ASP A 48 -7.30 -20.20 5.36
N ILE A 49 -6.89 -19.15 4.61
CA ILE A 49 -5.50 -18.87 4.19
C ILE A 49 -4.55 -18.82 5.38
N TYR A 50 -5.08 -18.62 6.58
CA TYR A 50 -4.32 -18.60 7.82
C TYR A 50 -3.65 -19.95 8.14
N LYS A 51 -4.03 -21.06 7.49
CA LYS A 51 -3.34 -22.36 7.63
C LYS A 51 -2.26 -22.59 6.57
N GLY A 52 -2.40 -21.94 5.42
CA GLY A 52 -1.46 -22.03 4.31
C GLY A 52 -2.12 -21.76 2.96
N PHE A 53 -1.34 -21.24 2.02
CA PHE A 53 -1.80 -20.93 0.67
C PHE A 53 -0.68 -21.08 -0.35
N GLU A 54 -1.06 -21.21 -1.61
CA GLU A 54 -0.21 -20.99 -2.78
C GLU A 54 -0.94 -20.03 -3.72
N GLY A 55 -0.23 -19.11 -4.36
CA GLY A 55 -0.87 -18.18 -5.27
C GLY A 55 0.09 -17.22 -5.95
N SER A 56 -0.48 -16.37 -6.78
CA SER A 56 0.23 -15.30 -7.48
C SER A 56 -0.56 -14.00 -7.48
N PHE A 57 0.16 -12.90 -7.40
CA PHE A 57 -0.32 -11.55 -7.65
C PHE A 57 0.47 -10.97 -8.82
N ALA A 58 -0.18 -10.32 -9.78
CA ALA A 58 0.49 -9.64 -10.86
C ALA A 58 -0.15 -8.29 -11.14
N ILE A 59 0.66 -7.26 -11.35
CA ILE A 59 0.25 -5.96 -11.86
C ILE A 59 1.04 -5.64 -13.13
N SER A 60 0.38 -5.11 -14.16
CA SER A 60 1.04 -4.71 -15.42
C SER A 60 0.46 -3.42 -15.97
N VAL A 61 1.34 -2.51 -16.37
CA VAL A 61 0.96 -1.27 -17.08
C VAL A 61 0.62 -1.65 -18.52
N LYS A 62 -0.54 -1.19 -19.02
CA LYS A 62 -1.01 -1.48 -20.38
C LYS A 62 -0.94 -0.29 -21.30
N ASP A 63 -1.51 0.83 -20.88
CA ASP A 63 -1.66 2.01 -21.72
C ASP A 63 -1.15 3.24 -20.97
N LEU A 64 -0.35 4.04 -21.66
CA LEU A 64 0.15 5.33 -21.20
C LEU A 64 0.00 6.29 -22.38
N GLN A 65 -0.81 7.33 -22.24
CA GLN A 65 -1.07 8.30 -23.31
C GLN A 65 -0.99 9.73 -22.75
N GLY A 66 -0.45 10.66 -23.55
CA GLY A 66 -0.38 12.08 -23.16
C GLY A 66 0.61 12.40 -22.04
N LEU A 67 1.48 11.45 -21.66
CA LEU A 67 2.46 11.62 -20.57
C LEU A 67 3.87 12.03 -21.07
N ASP A 68 4.00 12.39 -22.35
CA ASP A 68 5.29 12.67 -22.98
C ASP A 68 6.07 13.82 -22.33
N ASP A 69 5.33 14.79 -21.78
CA ASP A 69 5.82 16.02 -21.16
C ASP A 69 6.09 15.88 -19.65
N LEU A 70 5.69 14.77 -19.02
CA LEU A 70 5.92 14.51 -17.58
C LEU A 70 7.32 13.96 -17.26
N GLY A 71 8.21 13.92 -18.26
CA GLY A 71 9.62 13.57 -18.08
C GLY A 71 9.90 12.06 -17.97
N ALA A 72 11.07 11.73 -17.40
CA ALA A 72 11.56 10.36 -17.33
C ALA A 72 10.66 9.37 -16.54
N PRO A 73 10.07 9.74 -15.38
CA PRO A 73 9.31 8.78 -14.56
C PRO A 73 8.14 8.12 -15.29
N ALA A 74 7.41 8.87 -16.13
CA ALA A 74 6.29 8.32 -16.90
C ALA A 74 6.76 7.37 -18.02
N LYS A 75 7.88 7.69 -18.69
CA LYS A 75 8.45 6.87 -19.76
C LYS A 75 9.03 5.56 -19.26
N GLU A 76 9.52 5.53 -18.02
CA GLU A 76 10.07 4.32 -17.39
C GLU A 76 8.98 3.28 -17.04
N LEU A 77 7.72 3.71 -16.89
CA LEU A 77 6.58 2.85 -16.59
C LEU A 77 6.05 2.07 -17.80
N GLU A 78 6.39 2.48 -19.03
CA GLU A 78 5.92 1.82 -20.25
C GLU A 78 6.37 0.36 -20.30
N GLY A 79 5.40 -0.56 -20.39
CA GLY A 79 5.65 -2.01 -20.37
C GLY A 79 6.13 -2.55 -19.01
N SER A 80 6.02 -1.76 -17.95
CA SER A 80 6.37 -2.19 -16.59
C SER A 80 5.34 -3.14 -16.01
N GLY A 81 5.79 -4.00 -15.11
CA GLY A 81 4.93 -4.92 -14.38
C GLY A 81 5.66 -5.66 -13.28
N LEU A 82 4.91 -6.20 -12.34
CA LEU A 82 5.39 -6.95 -11.19
C LEU A 82 4.54 -8.21 -11.06
N LYS A 83 5.20 -9.34 -10.80
CA LYS A 83 4.59 -10.61 -10.44
C LYS A 83 5.21 -11.12 -9.15
N LEU A 84 4.36 -11.51 -8.23
CA LEU A 84 4.68 -12.17 -6.97
C LEU A 84 4.09 -13.57 -7.01
N ASP A 85 4.90 -14.58 -6.69
CA ASP A 85 4.45 -15.97 -6.55
C ASP A 85 4.71 -16.41 -5.11
N GLY A 86 3.64 -16.62 -4.34
CA GLY A 86 3.67 -16.84 -2.90
C GLY A 86 3.31 -18.27 -2.48
N SER A 87 3.97 -18.77 -1.44
CA SER A 87 3.62 -20.01 -0.74
C SER A 87 3.80 -19.83 0.76
N LEU A 88 2.75 -20.11 1.54
CA LEU A 88 2.70 -19.95 3.00
C LEU A 88 2.36 -21.28 3.67
N ASN A 89 3.07 -21.60 4.76
CA ASN A 89 2.74 -22.66 5.68
C ASN A 89 2.90 -22.16 7.12
N THR A 90 1.79 -21.87 7.79
CA THR A 90 1.81 -21.23 9.11
C THR A 90 2.15 -22.22 10.23
N LEU A 91 1.78 -23.49 10.09
CA LEU A 91 2.14 -24.55 11.02
C LEU A 91 3.65 -24.77 11.09
N GLN A 92 4.33 -24.65 9.95
CA GLN A 92 5.79 -24.74 9.87
C GLN A 92 6.49 -23.39 10.05
N LYS A 93 5.74 -22.28 10.17
CA LYS A 93 6.25 -20.90 10.17
C LYS A 93 7.16 -20.62 8.97
N LYS A 94 6.68 -20.95 7.77
CA LYS A 94 7.43 -20.78 6.52
C LYS A 94 6.65 -19.97 5.49
N LEU A 95 7.35 -19.05 4.83
CA LEU A 95 6.84 -18.26 3.72
C LEU A 95 7.91 -18.20 2.61
N GLN A 96 7.47 -18.27 1.37
CA GLN A 96 8.26 -17.96 0.19
C GLN A 96 7.49 -16.99 -0.68
N VAL A 97 8.17 -15.95 -1.18
CA VAL A 97 7.66 -15.02 -2.18
C VAL A 97 8.71 -14.88 -3.27
N GLY A 98 8.43 -15.45 -4.44
CA GLY A 98 9.18 -15.18 -5.66
C GLY A 98 8.73 -13.86 -6.27
N ILE A 99 9.67 -13.10 -6.81
CA ILE A 99 9.46 -11.76 -7.36
C ILE A 99 10.05 -11.74 -8.76
N ALA A 100 9.27 -11.29 -9.73
CA ALA A 100 9.71 -11.02 -11.08
C ALA A 100 9.04 -9.74 -11.59
N GLY A 101 9.80 -8.83 -12.18
CA GLY A 101 9.25 -7.57 -12.66
C GLY A 101 10.04 -6.98 -13.81
N THR A 102 9.40 -6.04 -14.51
CA THR A 102 10.03 -5.19 -15.50
C THR A 102 9.81 -3.74 -15.12
N TYR A 103 10.87 -2.94 -15.14
CA TYR A 103 10.85 -1.49 -14.90
C TYR A 103 11.96 -0.83 -15.73
N ASP A 104 11.70 0.33 -16.36
CA ASP A 104 12.66 1.00 -17.26
C ASP A 104 13.27 0.02 -18.28
N LYS A 105 12.42 -0.86 -18.86
CA LYS A 105 12.80 -1.91 -19.83
C LYS A 105 13.85 -2.92 -19.33
N LYS A 106 14.14 -2.93 -18.03
CA LYS A 106 15.03 -3.88 -17.37
C LYS A 106 14.21 -4.91 -16.60
N GLN A 107 14.71 -6.14 -16.57
CA GLN A 107 14.11 -7.23 -15.81
C GLN A 107 14.75 -7.32 -14.44
N TYR A 108 13.91 -7.53 -13.44
CA TYR A 108 14.30 -7.73 -12.05
C TYR A 108 13.70 -9.04 -11.56
N LYS A 109 14.45 -9.76 -10.74
CA LYS A 109 14.01 -11.00 -10.13
C LYS A 109 14.60 -11.13 -8.74
N GLY A 110 13.96 -11.91 -7.90
CA GLY A 110 14.47 -12.24 -6.57
C GLY A 110 13.46 -13.08 -5.81
N SER A 111 13.86 -13.58 -4.65
CA SER A 111 12.95 -14.24 -3.74
C SER A 111 13.20 -13.79 -2.31
N VAL A 112 12.11 -13.74 -1.54
CA VAL A 112 12.13 -13.58 -0.10
C VAL A 112 11.62 -14.88 0.52
N TYR A 113 12.32 -15.36 1.55
CA TYR A 113 11.91 -16.51 2.34
C TYR A 113 11.85 -16.12 3.80
N VAL A 114 10.96 -16.78 4.53
CA VAL A 114 10.89 -16.70 5.99
C VAL A 114 10.88 -18.12 6.54
N ASP A 115 11.70 -18.36 7.55
CA ASP A 115 11.78 -19.63 8.28
C ASP A 115 11.86 -19.33 9.79
N GLY A 116 10.72 -19.41 10.48
CA GLY A 116 10.60 -18.96 11.86
C GLY A 116 10.89 -17.47 12.00
N ASN A 117 11.93 -17.11 12.75
CA ASN A 117 12.37 -15.72 12.94
C ASN A 117 13.38 -15.22 11.90
N LYS A 118 13.76 -16.08 10.95
CA LYS A 118 14.77 -15.77 9.94
C LYS A 118 14.13 -15.29 8.66
N VAL A 119 14.60 -14.16 8.16
CA VAL A 119 14.23 -13.61 6.84
C VAL A 119 15.42 -13.74 5.92
N ILE A 120 15.20 -14.26 4.71
CA ILE A 120 16.24 -14.59 3.73
C ILE A 120 15.88 -13.94 2.40
N PHE A 121 16.84 -13.26 1.79
CA PHE A 121 16.74 -12.63 0.48
C PHE A 121 17.74 -13.29 -0.46
N THR A 122 17.36 -13.53 -1.70
CA THR A 122 18.34 -13.87 -2.76
C THR A 122 19.19 -12.66 -3.11
N ARG A 123 20.44 -12.86 -3.56
CA ARG A 123 21.30 -11.78 -4.06
C ARG A 123 20.62 -10.90 -5.11
N ASP A 124 19.86 -11.49 -6.02
CA ASP A 124 19.17 -10.74 -7.10
C ASP A 124 18.11 -9.76 -6.54
N PHE A 125 17.59 -10.02 -5.34
CA PHE A 125 16.68 -9.09 -4.64
C PHE A 125 17.36 -7.76 -4.30
N VAL A 126 18.68 -7.72 -4.18
CA VAL A 126 19.43 -6.49 -3.94
C VAL A 126 19.19 -5.47 -5.05
N ASP A 127 19.13 -5.90 -6.31
CA ASP A 127 18.89 -4.98 -7.42
C ASP A 127 17.50 -4.34 -7.33
N ILE A 128 16.51 -5.08 -6.83
CA ILE A 128 15.16 -4.56 -6.53
C ILE A 128 15.23 -3.58 -5.36
N ALA A 129 15.90 -3.95 -4.27
CA ALA A 129 16.02 -3.10 -3.09
C ALA A 129 16.73 -1.76 -3.40
N LEU A 130 17.72 -1.78 -4.30
CA LEU A 130 18.41 -0.59 -4.78
C LEU A 130 17.58 0.30 -5.71
N LEU A 131 16.51 -0.22 -6.34
CA LEU A 131 15.55 0.65 -7.03
C LEU A 131 14.80 1.54 -6.05
N VAL A 132 14.43 0.98 -4.89
CA VAL A 132 13.63 1.67 -3.86
C VAL A 132 14.53 2.56 -3.00
N ASN A 133 15.68 2.05 -2.57
CA ASN A 133 16.66 2.77 -1.79
C ASN A 133 18.06 2.57 -2.39
N PRO A 134 18.48 3.46 -3.31
CA PRO A 134 19.78 3.35 -3.98
C PRO A 134 20.98 3.47 -3.03
N SER A 135 20.78 4.02 -1.83
CA SER A 135 21.82 4.18 -0.81
C SER A 135 21.96 2.97 0.11
N LEU A 136 21.10 1.95 -0.02
CA LEU A 136 21.02 0.80 0.89
C LEU A 136 22.35 0.06 1.11
N LEU A 137 23.22 0.03 0.09
CA LEU A 137 24.51 -0.64 0.15
C LEU A 137 25.71 0.33 0.13
N MET A 138 25.50 1.59 0.49
CA MET A 138 26.62 2.52 0.58
C MET A 138 27.65 2.04 1.60
N GLY A 139 28.90 1.93 1.15
CA GLY A 139 29.98 1.40 1.95
C GLY A 139 29.99 -0.13 2.06
N VAL A 140 29.03 -0.87 1.52
CA VAL A 140 29.10 -2.34 1.47
C VAL A 140 29.84 -2.77 0.20
N ASP A 141 30.81 -3.68 0.32
CA ASP A 141 31.46 -4.27 -0.85
C ASP A 141 30.46 -5.19 -1.59
N PRO A 142 30.06 -4.90 -2.85
CA PRO A 142 29.14 -5.76 -3.58
C PRO A 142 29.65 -7.19 -3.81
N GLY A 143 30.98 -7.40 -3.68
CA GLY A 143 31.61 -8.71 -3.72
C GLY A 143 31.45 -9.53 -2.44
N SER A 144 31.12 -8.90 -1.30
CA SER A 144 30.93 -9.59 -0.01
C SER A 144 29.53 -10.17 0.19
N ILE A 145 28.61 -9.88 -0.71
CA ILE A 145 27.23 -10.37 -0.68
C ILE A 145 27.19 -11.77 -1.30
N ASN A 146 26.87 -12.80 -0.53
CA ASN A 146 26.74 -14.15 -1.06
C ASN A 146 25.39 -14.33 -1.79
N GLU A 147 25.12 -15.56 -2.26
CA GLU A 147 23.88 -15.93 -2.96
C GLU A 147 22.62 -15.60 -2.13
N TYR A 148 22.71 -15.72 -0.80
CA TYR A 148 21.66 -15.37 0.13
C TYR A 148 22.13 -14.31 1.12
N ILE A 149 21.26 -13.37 1.45
CA ILE A 149 21.42 -12.44 2.57
C ILE A 149 20.35 -12.83 3.58
N TYR A 150 20.68 -12.91 4.87
CA TYR A 150 19.67 -13.20 5.88
C TYR A 150 19.79 -12.32 7.11
N THR A 151 18.71 -12.23 7.87
CA THR A 151 18.68 -11.62 9.20
C THR A 151 17.74 -12.42 10.09
N GLU A 152 17.92 -12.32 11.40
CA GLU A 152 17.04 -12.91 12.40
C GLU A 152 16.41 -11.78 13.21
N THR A 153 15.08 -11.78 13.30
CA THR A 153 14.34 -10.64 13.89
C THR A 153 13.16 -11.16 14.73
N PRO A 154 13.06 -10.79 16.02
CA PRO A 154 12.03 -11.31 16.93
C PRO A 154 10.60 -10.92 16.54
N GLU A 155 10.42 -9.83 15.79
CA GLU A 155 9.14 -9.33 15.26
C GLU A 155 8.41 -10.37 14.41
N MET A 156 9.16 -11.34 13.84
CA MET A 156 8.55 -12.44 13.12
C MET A 156 7.70 -13.36 14.00
N GLU A 157 7.97 -13.46 15.31
CA GLU A 157 7.11 -14.21 16.22
C GLU A 157 5.74 -13.56 16.35
N GLU A 158 5.67 -12.22 16.36
CA GLU A 158 4.40 -11.47 16.34
C GLU A 158 3.67 -11.67 15.02
N PHE A 159 4.39 -11.64 13.89
CA PHE A 159 3.83 -11.97 12.58
C PHE A 159 3.17 -13.36 12.57
N TRP A 160 3.84 -14.38 13.13
CA TRP A 160 3.28 -15.74 13.20
C TRP A 160 2.11 -15.87 14.18
N ALA A 161 2.10 -15.08 15.25
CA ALA A 161 1.02 -15.09 16.24
C ALA A 161 -0.34 -14.73 15.62
N VAL A 162 -0.36 -13.84 14.62
CA VAL A 162 -1.58 -13.47 13.87
C VAL A 162 -2.28 -14.70 13.25
N PHE A 163 -1.54 -15.76 12.93
CA PHE A 163 -2.06 -16.96 12.27
C PHE A 163 -2.52 -18.08 13.24
N ASN A 164 -2.20 -18.00 14.54
CA ASN A 164 -2.53 -19.03 15.54
C ASN A 164 -3.87 -18.74 16.22
N SER A 165 -4.94 -19.09 15.52
CA SER A 165 -6.29 -18.56 15.65
C SER A 165 -7.18 -19.14 16.78
N ALA A 166 -6.80 -18.96 18.05
CA ALA A 166 -7.80 -19.06 19.13
C ALA A 166 -8.79 -17.86 19.12
N ASP A 167 -8.35 -16.70 18.61
CA ASP A 167 -9.12 -15.45 18.62
C ASP A 167 -10.06 -15.27 17.41
N SER A 168 -9.86 -15.99 16.30
CA SER A 168 -10.73 -15.88 15.11
C SER A 168 -12.17 -16.38 15.38
N GLN A 169 -12.35 -17.42 16.18
CA GLN A 169 -13.68 -17.91 16.56
C GLN A 169 -14.41 -16.93 17.48
N LYS A 170 -13.68 -16.20 18.32
CA LYS A 170 -14.23 -15.13 19.16
C LYS A 170 -14.68 -13.94 18.31
N MET A 171 -13.86 -13.53 17.33
CA MET A 171 -14.25 -12.50 16.35
C MET A 171 -15.53 -12.87 15.59
N ILE A 172 -15.63 -14.13 15.17
CA ILE A 172 -16.81 -14.68 14.48
C ILE A 172 -18.09 -14.53 15.33
N SER A 173 -18.05 -14.93 16.61
CA SER A 173 -19.23 -14.84 17.47
C SER A 173 -19.63 -13.39 17.72
N VAL A 174 -18.67 -12.50 17.97
CA VAL A 174 -18.95 -11.09 18.28
C VAL A 174 -19.51 -10.36 17.07
N TYR A 175 -18.95 -10.60 15.89
CA TYR A 175 -19.43 -10.03 14.64
C TYR A 175 -20.89 -10.44 14.35
N ARG A 176 -21.22 -11.71 14.58
CA ARG A 176 -22.59 -12.22 14.46
C ARG A 176 -23.54 -11.52 15.43
N ASP A 177 -23.15 -11.36 16.69
CA ASP A 177 -24.01 -10.73 17.70
C ASP A 177 -24.24 -9.24 17.43
N LEU A 178 -23.22 -8.52 16.93
CA LEU A 178 -23.35 -7.14 16.45
C LEU A 178 -24.33 -7.05 15.27
N LEU A 179 -24.24 -7.95 14.30
CA LEU A 179 -25.15 -7.96 13.16
C LEU A 179 -26.59 -8.23 13.57
N LEU A 180 -26.82 -9.18 14.48
CA LEU A 180 -28.15 -9.43 15.04
C LEU A 180 -28.67 -8.17 15.74
N PHE A 181 -27.85 -7.49 16.55
CA PHE A 181 -28.23 -6.25 17.21
C PHE A 181 -28.66 -5.16 16.21
N ILE A 182 -27.96 -5.03 15.08
CA ILE A 182 -28.31 -4.07 14.03
C ILE A 182 -29.60 -4.49 13.31
N VAL A 183 -29.70 -5.74 12.85
CA VAL A 183 -30.87 -6.24 12.10
C VAL A 183 -32.14 -6.15 12.94
N GLU A 184 -32.06 -6.41 14.26
CA GLU A 184 -33.17 -6.21 15.19
C GLU A 184 -33.79 -4.80 15.10
N ALA A 185 -32.97 -3.77 14.87
CA ALA A 185 -33.43 -2.38 14.77
C ALA A 185 -34.07 -2.03 13.42
N VAL A 186 -33.75 -2.77 12.36
CA VAL A 186 -34.20 -2.46 10.99
C VAL A 186 -35.71 -2.64 10.87
N PRO A 187 -36.48 -1.65 10.38
CA PRO A 187 -37.92 -1.78 10.18
C PRO A 187 -38.30 -2.90 9.19
N ASP A 188 -39.35 -3.67 9.53
CA ASP A 188 -39.79 -4.84 8.74
C ASP A 188 -40.12 -4.52 7.28
N LYS A 189 -40.54 -3.28 6.99
CA LYS A 189 -40.87 -2.81 5.63
C LYS A 189 -39.71 -2.86 4.64
N TYR A 190 -38.46 -2.95 5.13
CA TYR A 190 -37.27 -3.09 4.28
C TYR A 190 -36.97 -4.55 3.94
N PHE A 191 -37.73 -5.49 4.49
CA PHE A 191 -37.62 -6.90 4.18
C PHE A 191 -38.86 -7.43 3.44
N SER A 192 -38.63 -8.27 2.45
CA SER A 192 -39.69 -8.98 1.73
C SER A 192 -39.21 -10.37 1.31
N THR A 193 -40.06 -11.17 0.68
CA THR A 193 -39.66 -12.45 0.08
C THR A 193 -39.96 -12.50 -1.41
N SER A 194 -39.05 -13.09 -2.17
CA SER A 194 -39.24 -13.36 -3.60
C SER A 194 -38.69 -14.74 -3.91
N GLY A 195 -39.50 -15.62 -4.51
CA GLY A 195 -39.07 -16.98 -4.85
C GLY A 195 -38.62 -17.84 -3.66
N GLY A 196 -39.01 -17.50 -2.43
CA GLY A 196 -38.54 -18.16 -1.19
C GLY A 196 -37.25 -17.58 -0.63
N ASN A 197 -36.62 -16.63 -1.31
CA ASN A 197 -35.46 -15.88 -0.82
C ASN A 197 -35.90 -14.66 -0.01
N ILE A 198 -35.07 -14.26 0.94
CA ILE A 198 -35.17 -13.03 1.71
C ILE A 198 -34.65 -11.89 0.85
N ILE A 199 -35.39 -10.80 0.75
CA ILE A 199 -34.99 -9.58 0.05
C ILE A 199 -34.89 -8.46 1.07
N PHE A 200 -33.71 -7.86 1.23
CA PHE A 200 -33.50 -6.61 1.96
C PHE A 200 -33.27 -5.50 0.95
N SER A 201 -34.02 -4.40 1.02
CA SER A 201 -33.91 -3.30 0.05
C SER A 201 -33.96 -1.96 0.74
N LEU A 202 -33.06 -1.06 0.34
CA LEU A 202 -33.06 0.34 0.77
C LEU A 202 -32.57 1.29 -0.32
N ASP A 203 -33.03 2.53 -0.20
CA ASP A 203 -32.51 3.71 -0.88
C ASP A 203 -31.94 4.68 0.18
N SER A 204 -31.55 5.88 -0.23
CA SER A 204 -31.05 6.93 0.67
C SER A 204 -31.99 7.24 1.84
N LYS A 205 -33.31 7.26 1.60
CA LYS A 205 -34.29 7.51 2.65
C LYS A 205 -34.39 6.31 3.59
N GLY A 206 -34.35 5.10 3.03
CA GLY A 206 -34.29 3.86 3.77
C GLY A 206 -33.09 3.82 4.72
N LEU A 207 -31.91 4.22 4.23
CA LEU A 207 -30.70 4.32 5.04
C LEU A 207 -30.88 5.29 6.22
N GLU A 208 -31.41 6.50 5.99
CA GLU A 208 -31.65 7.50 7.05
C GLU A 208 -32.53 6.91 8.16
N GLU A 209 -33.61 6.22 7.79
CA GLU A 209 -34.51 5.59 8.75
C GLU A 209 -33.86 4.43 9.50
N VAL A 210 -33.12 3.55 8.79
CA VAL A 210 -32.42 2.42 9.40
C VAL A 210 -31.38 2.89 10.40
N VAL A 211 -30.53 3.85 10.02
CA VAL A 211 -29.53 4.45 10.91
C VAL A 211 -30.21 5.07 12.13
N THR A 212 -31.31 5.80 11.92
CA THR A 212 -32.10 6.38 13.02
C THR A 212 -32.60 5.30 13.98
N SER A 213 -33.14 4.19 13.47
CA SER A 213 -33.61 3.07 14.30
C SER A 213 -32.47 2.37 15.06
N VAL A 214 -31.32 2.15 14.42
CA VAL A 214 -30.14 1.56 15.07
C VAL A 214 -29.63 2.47 16.18
N MET A 215 -29.49 3.77 15.92
CA MET A 215 -29.05 4.74 16.93
C MET A 215 -30.02 4.82 18.11
N LEU A 216 -31.32 4.77 17.85
CA LEU A 216 -32.33 4.71 18.90
C LEU A 216 -32.17 3.43 19.74
N LYS A 217 -31.93 2.28 19.12
CA LYS A 217 -31.69 1.02 19.83
C LYS A 217 -30.41 1.08 20.66
N VAL A 218 -29.32 1.65 20.15
CA VAL A 218 -28.07 1.88 20.90
C VAL A 218 -28.31 2.71 22.17
N VAL A 219 -29.14 3.75 22.08
CA VAL A 219 -29.48 4.59 23.24
C VAL A 219 -30.39 3.86 24.23
N LEU A 220 -31.36 3.08 23.75
CA LEU A 220 -32.31 2.34 24.60
C LEU A 220 -31.68 1.10 25.26
N GLU A 221 -30.72 0.46 24.60
CA GLU A 221 -30.02 -0.74 25.04
C GLU A 221 -28.52 -0.46 25.28
N GLN A 222 -28.22 0.65 25.96
CA GLN A 222 -26.85 1.16 26.12
C GLN A 222 -25.86 0.16 26.72
N GLU A 223 -26.30 -0.64 27.71
CA GLU A 223 -25.46 -1.68 28.34
C GLU A 223 -25.08 -2.76 27.31
N ARG A 224 -26.08 -3.34 26.63
CA ARG A 224 -25.87 -4.36 25.58
C ARG A 224 -25.02 -3.81 24.43
N ALA A 225 -25.25 -2.57 23.99
CA ALA A 225 -24.45 -1.93 22.95
C ALA A 225 -22.98 -1.73 23.40
N THR A 226 -22.77 -1.34 24.66
CA THR A 226 -21.42 -1.18 25.25
C THR A 226 -20.68 -2.52 25.29
N ASP A 227 -21.34 -3.57 25.76
CA ASP A 227 -20.77 -4.93 25.82
C ASP A 227 -20.36 -5.43 24.45
N LEU A 228 -21.26 -5.35 23.46
CA LEU A 228 -20.99 -5.81 22.09
C LEU A 228 -19.82 -5.06 21.44
N MET A 229 -19.74 -3.74 21.63
CA MET A 229 -18.62 -2.94 21.12
C MET A 229 -17.31 -3.26 21.85
N ALA A 230 -17.35 -3.45 23.17
CA ALA A 230 -16.16 -3.82 23.95
C ALA A 230 -15.64 -5.20 23.53
N ASP A 231 -16.53 -6.19 23.36
CA ASP A 231 -16.17 -7.52 22.88
C ASP A 231 -15.56 -7.48 21.47
N PHE A 232 -16.04 -6.58 20.60
CA PHE A 232 -15.51 -6.44 19.25
C PHE A 232 -14.07 -5.92 19.25
N VAL A 233 -13.81 -4.88 20.06
CA VAL A 233 -12.46 -4.35 20.22
C VAL A 233 -11.55 -5.39 20.87
N LEU A 234 -12.01 -6.09 21.91
CA LEU A 234 -11.23 -7.14 22.60
C LEU A 234 -10.95 -8.37 21.74
N ALA A 235 -11.79 -8.66 20.76
CA ALA A 235 -11.56 -9.76 19.84
C ALA A 235 -10.54 -9.37 18.74
N SER A 236 -10.37 -8.07 18.47
CA SER A 236 -9.35 -7.55 17.55
C SER A 236 -8.03 -7.22 18.24
N ASP A 237 -8.09 -6.72 19.47
CA ASP A 237 -6.96 -6.36 20.33
C ASP A 237 -7.19 -6.88 21.76
N PRO A 238 -6.82 -8.15 22.03
CA PRO A 238 -6.99 -8.75 23.35
C PRO A 238 -6.15 -8.11 24.46
N SER A 239 -5.21 -7.21 24.13
CA SER A 239 -4.34 -6.57 25.12
C SER A 239 -5.04 -5.44 25.90
N ARG A 240 -6.19 -4.97 25.40
CA ARG A 240 -6.98 -3.89 25.99
C ARG A 240 -7.69 -4.34 27.28
N SER A 241 -7.87 -3.40 28.21
CA SER A 241 -8.71 -3.61 29.40
C SER A 241 -10.20 -3.45 29.04
N ARG A 242 -11.02 -4.42 29.47
CA ARG A 242 -12.48 -4.36 29.29
C ARG A 242 -13.10 -3.16 30.02
N GLU A 243 -12.67 -2.90 31.26
CA GLU A 243 -13.17 -1.79 32.06
C GLU A 243 -12.88 -0.42 31.42
N ASP A 244 -11.69 -0.26 30.84
CA ASP A 244 -11.32 0.98 30.14
C ASP A 244 -12.13 1.16 28.86
N LEU A 245 -12.36 0.08 28.11
CA LEU A 245 -13.20 0.08 26.91
C LEU A 245 -14.64 0.43 27.23
N GLU A 246 -15.25 -0.21 28.23
CA GLU A 246 -16.62 0.07 28.65
C GLU A 246 -16.78 1.53 29.09
N LYS A 247 -15.77 2.10 29.76
CA LYS A 247 -15.77 3.52 30.13
C LYS A 247 -15.63 4.46 28.93
N GLU A 248 -14.75 4.14 27.99
CA GLU A 248 -14.55 4.91 26.76
C GLU A 248 -15.83 4.90 25.91
N ILE A 249 -16.37 3.71 25.61
CA ILE A 249 -17.59 3.51 24.84
C ILE A 249 -18.79 4.12 25.57
N GLY A 250 -18.93 3.86 26.87
CA GLY A 250 -19.99 4.41 27.71
C GLY A 250 -19.97 5.94 27.74
N GLY A 251 -18.80 6.57 27.70
CA GLY A 251 -18.67 8.03 27.56
C GLY A 251 -19.17 8.55 26.21
N VAL A 252 -18.86 7.85 25.11
CA VAL A 252 -19.35 8.17 23.76
C VAL A 252 -20.87 8.02 23.67
N LEU A 253 -21.41 6.89 24.15
CA LEU A 253 -22.84 6.58 24.14
C LEU A 253 -23.63 7.47 25.12
N GLY A 254 -23.05 7.80 26.28
CA GLY A 254 -23.62 8.74 27.24
C GLY A 254 -23.81 10.13 26.63
N GLY A 255 -22.88 10.58 25.79
CA GLY A 255 -23.05 11.82 25.03
C GLY A 255 -24.16 11.77 23.96
N LEU A 256 -24.69 10.60 23.62
CA LEU A 256 -25.86 10.43 22.74
C LEU A 256 -27.18 10.43 23.53
N SER A 257 -27.13 10.20 24.84
CA SER A 257 -28.26 10.19 25.76
C SER A 257 -28.69 11.60 26.19
N VAL A 258 -29.93 11.74 26.68
CA VAL A 258 -30.60 13.04 26.99
C VAL A 258 -30.07 13.72 28.28
N SER A 259 -28.98 13.26 28.88
CA SER A 259 -28.48 13.82 30.14
C SER A 259 -27.49 14.99 29.93
N GLY A 260 -28.03 16.20 29.75
CA GLY A 260 -27.25 17.45 29.72
C GLY A 260 -27.83 18.53 28.79
N ASN A 261 -27.17 19.70 28.72
CA ASN A 261 -27.53 20.83 27.83
C ASN A 261 -27.23 20.56 26.33
N GLN A 262 -27.03 19.32 25.91
CA GLN A 262 -26.84 18.94 24.50
C GLN A 262 -28.01 18.07 24.04
N ALA A 263 -28.60 18.44 22.90
CA ALA A 263 -29.65 17.66 22.28
C ALA A 263 -29.10 16.29 21.84
N PRO A 264 -29.88 15.19 21.97
CA PRO A 264 -29.53 13.91 21.34
C PRO A 264 -29.33 14.12 19.83
N LEU A 265 -28.57 13.21 19.18
CA LEU A 265 -28.53 13.17 17.71
C LEU A 265 -29.97 13.04 17.19
N GLY A 266 -30.51 14.12 16.64
CA GLY A 266 -31.84 14.14 16.08
C GLY A 266 -31.84 13.59 14.65
N PRO A 267 -33.01 13.31 14.08
CA PRO A 267 -33.14 12.99 12.65
C PRO A 267 -32.44 14.01 11.74
N ALA A 268 -32.44 15.29 12.13
CA ALA A 268 -31.73 16.35 11.39
C ALA A 268 -30.21 16.17 11.39
N ASP A 269 -29.60 15.76 12.51
CA ASP A 269 -28.15 15.52 12.58
C ASP A 269 -27.74 14.30 11.76
N ILE A 270 -28.57 13.25 11.74
CA ILE A 270 -28.36 12.05 10.92
C ILE A 270 -28.47 12.39 9.44
N LYS A 271 -29.48 13.16 9.07
CA LYS A 271 -29.67 13.64 7.70
C LYS A 271 -28.50 14.53 7.24
N GLU A 272 -28.00 15.42 8.10
CA GLU A 272 -26.78 16.21 7.82
C GLU A 272 -25.56 15.30 7.64
N ALA A 273 -25.38 14.29 8.50
CA ALA A 273 -24.25 13.36 8.43
C ALA A 273 -24.26 12.47 7.18
N LEU A 274 -25.45 12.16 6.65
CA LEU A 274 -25.64 11.34 5.44
C LEU A 274 -25.82 12.20 4.18
N ALA A 275 -25.82 13.53 4.27
CA ALA A 275 -26.14 14.41 3.15
C ALA A 275 -25.22 14.23 1.93
N MET A 276 -23.97 13.81 2.18
CA MET A 276 -23.00 13.51 1.13
C MET A 276 -23.20 12.14 0.48
N LEU A 277 -23.94 11.22 1.08
CA LEU A 277 -24.12 9.85 0.61
C LEU A 277 -25.50 9.69 -0.04
N ASN A 278 -25.50 9.39 -1.33
CA ASN A 278 -26.67 9.00 -2.10
C ASN A 278 -26.61 7.50 -2.39
N ILE A 279 -27.46 6.71 -1.73
CA ILE A 279 -27.74 5.33 -2.13
C ILE A 279 -28.91 5.37 -3.11
N GLU A 280 -28.63 5.12 -4.39
CA GLU A 280 -29.68 4.93 -5.40
C GLU A 280 -30.42 3.62 -5.11
N LYS A 281 -29.66 2.56 -4.83
CA LYS A 281 -30.19 1.24 -4.55
C LYS A 281 -29.19 0.43 -3.74
N LEU A 282 -29.68 -0.26 -2.72
CA LEU A 282 -29.04 -1.43 -2.15
C LEU A 282 -30.10 -2.52 -2.02
N VAL A 283 -29.92 -3.60 -2.77
CA VAL A 283 -30.76 -4.80 -2.72
C VAL A 283 -29.88 -6.00 -2.40
N VAL A 284 -30.24 -6.70 -1.33
CA VAL A 284 -29.60 -7.93 -0.92
C VAL A 284 -30.63 -9.05 -0.98
N GLU A 285 -30.45 -9.98 -1.90
CA GLU A 285 -31.26 -11.20 -2.02
C GLU A 285 -30.49 -12.37 -1.40
N MET A 286 -31.11 -13.09 -0.48
CA MET A 286 -30.46 -14.15 0.28
C MET A 286 -31.35 -15.37 0.34
N SER A 287 -30.77 -16.53 0.06
CA SER A 287 -31.38 -17.80 0.44
C SER A 287 -31.61 -17.84 1.95
N PRO A 288 -32.73 -18.39 2.46
CA PRO A 288 -32.90 -18.62 3.90
C PRO A 288 -31.88 -19.65 4.39
N ASP A 289 -31.53 -20.62 3.52
CA ASP A 289 -30.36 -21.47 3.74
C ASP A 289 -29.09 -20.61 3.59
N PRO A 290 -28.34 -20.43 4.67
CA PRO A 290 -27.06 -19.76 4.68
C PRO A 290 -25.97 -20.27 3.73
N ALA A 291 -26.02 -21.55 3.33
CA ALA A 291 -25.12 -22.10 2.30
C ALA A 291 -25.60 -21.81 0.87
N GLY A 292 -26.85 -21.35 0.74
CA GLY A 292 -27.47 -20.95 -0.51
C GLY A 292 -26.97 -19.60 -1.01
N LYS A 293 -27.53 -19.19 -2.15
CA LYS A 293 -27.05 -18.01 -2.89
C LYS A 293 -27.29 -16.71 -2.10
N VAL A 294 -26.33 -15.81 -2.20
CA VAL A 294 -26.50 -14.39 -1.88
C VAL A 294 -26.34 -13.63 -3.19
N ALA A 295 -27.19 -12.63 -3.38
CA ALA A 295 -27.01 -11.60 -4.39
C ALA A 295 -26.99 -10.22 -3.74
N VAL A 296 -26.01 -9.37 -4.05
CA VAL A 296 -25.92 -7.98 -3.57
C VAL A 296 -25.85 -7.09 -4.79
N ASP A 297 -26.74 -6.12 -4.89
CA ASP A 297 -26.76 -5.06 -5.90
C ASP A 297 -26.74 -3.72 -5.16
N LEU A 298 -25.60 -3.03 -5.22
CA LEU A 298 -25.38 -1.73 -4.60
C LEU A 298 -25.01 -0.72 -5.68
N ALA A 299 -25.68 0.42 -5.66
CA ALA A 299 -25.33 1.63 -6.40
C ALA A 299 -25.35 2.81 -5.42
N ALA A 300 -24.17 3.35 -5.13
CA ALA A 300 -24.00 4.45 -4.20
C ALA A 300 -23.07 5.52 -4.77
N GLU A 301 -23.37 6.77 -4.42
CA GLU A 301 -22.60 7.93 -4.79
C GLU A 301 -22.27 8.76 -3.54
N VAL A 302 -21.02 9.20 -3.38
CA VAL A 302 -20.64 10.20 -2.37
C VAL A 302 -20.28 11.50 -3.08
N LYS A 303 -20.98 12.59 -2.74
CA LYS A 303 -20.72 13.95 -3.21
C LYS A 303 -20.38 14.84 -2.04
N ASP A 304 -19.14 15.32 -1.99
CA ASP A 304 -18.77 16.37 -1.05
C ASP A 304 -19.10 17.75 -1.70
N PRO A 305 -19.83 18.65 -1.05
CA PRO A 305 -20.10 19.99 -1.58
C PRO A 305 -18.91 20.96 -1.42
N ASP A 306 -18.02 20.70 -0.46
CA ASP A 306 -16.83 21.51 -0.18
C ASP A 306 -15.61 21.04 -0.99
N PHE A 307 -15.61 19.78 -1.44
CA PHE A 307 -14.62 19.20 -2.33
C PHE A 307 -15.30 18.71 -3.60
N ALA A 308 -14.85 19.14 -4.78
CA ALA A 308 -15.39 18.67 -6.04
C ALA A 308 -14.91 17.25 -6.39
N VAL A 309 -15.09 16.32 -5.45
CA VAL A 309 -14.78 14.90 -5.52
C VAL A 309 -16.09 14.11 -5.44
N GLY A 310 -16.35 13.31 -6.46
CA GLY A 310 -17.42 12.32 -6.50
C GLY A 310 -16.85 10.91 -6.38
N LEU A 311 -17.52 10.05 -5.63
CA LEU A 311 -17.26 8.62 -5.56
C LEU A 311 -18.49 7.85 -6.03
N VAL A 312 -18.36 6.93 -6.97
CA VAL A 312 -19.42 5.99 -7.35
C VAL A 312 -18.95 4.58 -7.06
N LEU A 313 -19.77 3.81 -6.35
CA LEU A 313 -19.52 2.40 -6.06
C LEU A 313 -20.68 1.58 -6.62
N ASN A 314 -20.36 0.65 -7.52
CA ASN A 314 -21.28 -0.41 -7.91
C ASN A 314 -20.71 -1.77 -7.55
N SER A 315 -21.54 -2.66 -7.02
CA SER A 315 -21.16 -4.06 -6.79
C SER A 315 -22.31 -5.00 -7.09
N ASP A 316 -22.01 -6.04 -7.85
CA ASP A 316 -22.87 -7.20 -8.07
C ASP A 316 -22.15 -8.44 -7.54
N ILE A 317 -22.66 -9.07 -6.51
CA ILE A 317 -22.13 -10.34 -5.99
C ILE A 317 -23.20 -11.38 -6.19
N THR A 318 -22.89 -12.57 -6.72
CA THR A 318 -23.85 -13.68 -6.86
C THR A 318 -23.24 -15.03 -6.49
N GLY A 319 -24.07 -15.90 -5.92
CA GLY A 319 -23.72 -17.31 -5.72
C GLY A 319 -23.42 -17.65 -4.26
N SER A 320 -22.64 -18.71 -4.04
CA SER A 320 -22.27 -19.14 -2.69
C SER A 320 -20.93 -19.85 -2.68
N ARG A 321 -20.19 -19.75 -1.57
CA ARG A 321 -18.90 -20.44 -1.40
C ARG A 321 -18.98 -21.97 -1.60
N ALA A 322 -20.14 -22.59 -1.35
CA ALA A 322 -20.34 -24.03 -1.53
C ALA A 322 -20.38 -24.45 -3.01
N THR A 323 -20.67 -23.53 -3.93
CA THR A 323 -20.74 -23.80 -5.37
C THR A 323 -19.71 -22.97 -6.12
N GLU A 324 -19.99 -21.70 -6.27
CA GLU A 324 -19.15 -20.66 -6.84
C GLU A 324 -19.77 -19.32 -6.39
N LEU A 325 -18.95 -18.43 -5.84
CA LEU A 325 -19.30 -17.06 -5.51
C LEU A 325 -18.57 -16.18 -6.51
N ASN A 326 -19.31 -15.44 -7.31
CA ASN A 326 -18.77 -14.48 -8.26
C ASN A 326 -19.09 -13.08 -7.77
N GLY A 327 -18.23 -12.13 -8.05
CA GLY A 327 -18.56 -10.73 -7.87
C GLY A 327 -17.94 -9.89 -8.95
N GLN A 328 -18.60 -8.78 -9.25
CA GLN A 328 -18.09 -7.71 -10.07
C GLN A 328 -18.28 -6.42 -9.29
N TYR A 329 -17.32 -5.53 -9.39
CA TYR A 329 -17.39 -4.25 -8.73
C TYR A 329 -16.77 -3.16 -9.61
N SER A 330 -17.24 -1.94 -9.41
CA SER A 330 -16.67 -0.75 -10.01
C SER A 330 -16.62 0.35 -8.96
N LEU A 331 -15.50 1.04 -8.92
CA LEU A 331 -15.27 2.23 -8.12
C LEU A 331 -14.80 3.32 -9.05
N GLU A 332 -15.56 4.42 -9.11
CA GLU A 332 -15.18 5.59 -9.88
C GLU A 332 -14.96 6.75 -8.90
N VAL A 333 -13.80 7.39 -8.99
CA VAL A 333 -13.46 8.61 -8.25
C VAL A 333 -13.24 9.70 -9.28
N ALA A 334 -14.00 10.77 -9.22
CA ALA A 334 -13.80 11.94 -10.10
C ALA A 334 -13.54 13.16 -9.23
N ALA A 335 -12.45 13.87 -9.47
CA ALA A 335 -12.10 15.12 -8.81
C ALA A 335 -11.88 16.22 -9.87
N GLY A 336 -12.39 17.43 -9.67
CA GLY A 336 -12.14 18.50 -10.64
C GLY A 336 -12.55 19.90 -10.22
N GLY A 337 -11.93 20.92 -10.80
CA GLY A 337 -12.17 22.33 -10.47
C GLY A 337 -11.35 23.25 -11.36
N ASP A 338 -11.87 24.45 -11.63
CA ASP A 338 -11.19 25.47 -12.45
C ASP A 338 -10.70 24.98 -13.83
N GLY A 339 -11.44 24.05 -14.45
CA GLY A 339 -11.11 23.47 -15.76
C GLY A 339 -10.22 22.23 -15.72
N ASN A 340 -9.77 21.81 -14.54
CA ASN A 340 -8.99 20.59 -14.34
C ASN A 340 -9.88 19.42 -13.91
N THR A 341 -9.55 18.21 -14.37
CA THR A 341 -10.22 16.96 -13.97
C THR A 341 -9.20 15.85 -13.74
N VAL A 342 -9.50 14.98 -12.78
CA VAL A 342 -8.82 13.71 -12.51
C VAL A 342 -9.90 12.68 -12.26
N GLU A 343 -9.91 11.63 -13.06
CA GLU A 343 -10.87 10.53 -12.98
C GLU A 343 -10.10 9.23 -12.79
N VAL A 344 -10.50 8.43 -11.81
CA VAL A 344 -9.94 7.13 -11.51
C VAL A 344 -11.07 6.12 -11.55
N SER A 345 -10.96 5.11 -12.40
CA SER A 345 -11.87 3.98 -12.48
C SER A 345 -11.13 2.72 -12.06
N TYR A 346 -11.67 2.00 -11.08
CA TYR A 346 -11.20 0.69 -10.64
C TYR A 346 -12.34 -0.31 -10.81
N THR A 347 -12.22 -1.21 -11.76
CA THR A 347 -13.24 -2.22 -12.04
C THR A 347 -12.63 -3.60 -11.89
N GLY A 348 -13.32 -4.49 -11.19
CA GLY A 348 -12.84 -5.82 -10.91
C GLY A 348 -13.91 -6.86 -11.07
N GLU A 349 -13.48 -8.07 -11.38
CA GLU A 349 -14.29 -9.26 -11.22
C GLU A 349 -13.52 -10.33 -10.47
N TYR A 350 -14.22 -11.05 -9.59
CA TYR A 350 -13.64 -12.14 -8.84
C TYR A 350 -14.53 -13.38 -8.89
N SER A 351 -13.90 -14.53 -8.73
CA SER A 351 -14.56 -15.81 -8.52
C SER A 351 -13.92 -16.54 -7.34
N GLN A 352 -14.77 -17.13 -6.51
CA GLN A 352 -14.37 -17.96 -5.40
C GLN A 352 -15.07 -19.31 -5.48
N LYS A 353 -14.29 -20.39 -5.38
CA LYS A 353 -14.80 -21.75 -5.35
C LYS A 353 -14.03 -22.62 -4.38
N GLY A 354 -14.67 -22.97 -3.27
CA GLY A 354 -13.97 -23.61 -2.14
C GLY A 354 -12.83 -22.70 -1.63
N GLY A 355 -11.62 -23.27 -1.54
CA GLY A 355 -10.42 -22.53 -1.14
C GLY A 355 -9.70 -21.79 -2.29
N ALA A 356 -10.23 -21.81 -3.51
CA ALA A 356 -9.64 -21.07 -4.65
C ALA A 356 -10.30 -19.70 -4.83
N PHE A 357 -9.49 -18.69 -5.12
CA PHE A 357 -9.87 -17.31 -5.42
C PHE A 357 -9.16 -16.85 -6.68
N LYS A 358 -9.89 -16.19 -7.56
CA LYS A 358 -9.31 -15.49 -8.71
C LYS A 358 -9.94 -14.10 -8.80
N GLU A 359 -9.15 -13.12 -9.18
CA GLU A 359 -9.57 -11.74 -9.36
C GLU A 359 -8.81 -11.12 -10.52
N GLU A 360 -9.52 -10.39 -11.38
CA GLU A 360 -8.97 -9.62 -12.49
C GLU A 360 -9.52 -8.20 -12.42
N ASP A 361 -8.62 -7.24 -12.17
CA ASP A 361 -8.98 -5.84 -12.01
C ASP A 361 -8.30 -4.95 -13.06
N ASN A 362 -8.99 -3.87 -13.39
CA ASN A 362 -8.53 -2.81 -14.27
C ASN A 362 -8.52 -1.52 -13.48
N LEU A 363 -7.37 -0.85 -13.43
CA LEU A 363 -7.22 0.51 -12.93
C LEU A 363 -6.99 1.42 -14.12
N VAL A 364 -7.84 2.45 -14.28
CA VAL A 364 -7.71 3.48 -15.31
C VAL A 364 -7.69 4.83 -14.63
N LEU A 365 -6.71 5.66 -14.98
CA LEU A 365 -6.61 7.05 -14.58
C LEU A 365 -6.68 7.91 -15.84
N ASN A 366 -7.57 8.89 -15.84
CA ASN A 366 -7.67 9.94 -16.85
C ASN A 366 -7.49 11.29 -16.16
N MET A 367 -6.79 12.21 -16.80
CA MET A 367 -6.59 13.54 -16.26
C MET A 367 -6.60 14.59 -17.37
N ASN A 368 -7.16 15.75 -17.03
CA ASN A 368 -7.03 16.98 -17.79
C ASN A 368 -6.52 18.07 -16.83
N ILE A 369 -5.28 18.51 -17.00
CA ILE A 369 -4.71 19.59 -16.17
C ILE A 369 -4.21 20.69 -17.08
N GLU A 370 -4.79 21.88 -16.96
CA GLU A 370 -4.41 23.06 -17.74
C GLU A 370 -4.39 22.81 -19.26
N GLY A 371 -5.26 21.93 -19.75
CA GLY A 371 -5.35 21.53 -21.16
C GLY A 371 -4.42 20.38 -21.57
N MET A 372 -3.62 19.83 -20.66
CA MET A 372 -2.90 18.58 -20.85
C MET A 372 -3.83 17.40 -20.57
N GLU A 373 -4.16 16.63 -21.59
CA GLU A 373 -4.89 15.36 -21.46
C GLU A 373 -3.92 14.19 -21.36
N ALA A 374 -4.07 13.37 -20.32
CA ALA A 374 -3.28 12.16 -20.16
C ALA A 374 -4.10 11.00 -19.58
N SER A 375 -3.67 9.78 -19.88
CA SER A 375 -4.27 8.57 -19.33
C SER A 375 -3.25 7.49 -19.02
N ALA A 376 -3.55 6.68 -18.00
CA ALA A 376 -2.76 5.53 -17.60
C ALA A 376 -3.68 4.36 -17.25
N ALA A 377 -3.32 3.15 -17.65
CA ALA A 377 -4.06 1.94 -17.32
C ALA A 377 -3.15 0.82 -16.81
N ALA A 378 -3.64 0.08 -15.82
CA ALA A 378 -2.99 -1.11 -15.27
C ALA A 378 -3.98 -2.27 -15.12
N LEU A 379 -3.50 -3.49 -15.36
CA LEU A 379 -4.21 -4.73 -15.03
C LEU A 379 -3.63 -5.34 -13.78
N ILE A 380 -4.49 -5.77 -12.88
CA ILE A 380 -4.15 -6.52 -11.67
C ILE A 380 -4.79 -7.90 -11.78
N ASN A 381 -4.03 -8.93 -11.44
CA ASN A 381 -4.50 -10.32 -11.46
C ASN A 381 -4.09 -10.98 -10.15
N VAL A 382 -5.03 -11.66 -9.52
CA VAL A 382 -4.82 -12.46 -8.31
C VAL A 382 -5.31 -13.87 -8.59
N ASP A 383 -4.49 -14.87 -8.27
CA ASP A 383 -4.88 -16.28 -8.26
C ASP A 383 -4.36 -16.90 -6.98
N MET A 384 -5.25 -17.30 -6.09
CA MET A 384 -4.87 -17.87 -4.80
C MET A 384 -5.63 -19.15 -4.54
N LYS A 385 -4.97 -20.07 -3.85
CA LYS A 385 -5.56 -21.33 -3.43
C LYS A 385 -5.11 -21.69 -2.02
N GLU A 386 -6.07 -21.96 -1.17
CA GLU A 386 -5.84 -22.56 0.14
C GLU A 386 -5.07 -23.89 -0.03
N ASN A 387 -3.98 -24.01 0.70
CA ASN A 387 -3.17 -25.22 0.74
C ASN A 387 -2.46 -25.32 2.10
N SER A 388 -3.14 -25.90 3.08
CA SER A 388 -2.58 -26.11 4.42
C SER A 388 -1.40 -27.11 4.45
N SER A 389 -1.13 -27.79 3.35
CA SER A 389 0.01 -28.70 3.17
C SER A 389 1.00 -28.17 2.14
N ALA A 390 0.95 -26.86 1.84
CA ALA A 390 1.88 -26.21 0.95
C ALA A 390 3.31 -26.50 1.41
N ARG A 391 4.12 -26.96 0.46
CA ARG A 391 5.54 -27.23 0.71
C ARG A 391 6.30 -25.95 0.40
N VAL A 392 6.84 -25.33 1.44
CA VAL A 392 7.69 -24.15 1.32
C VAL A 392 9.15 -24.59 1.39
N ASP A 393 9.83 -24.59 0.24
CA ASP A 393 11.23 -24.98 0.12
C ASP A 393 12.15 -23.78 0.45
N ILE A 394 12.66 -23.76 1.68
CA ILE A 394 13.59 -22.74 2.17
C ILE A 394 15.03 -23.14 1.75
N PRO A 395 15.84 -22.22 1.19
CA PRO A 395 17.23 -22.49 0.86
C PRO A 395 18.06 -22.77 2.12
N ALA A 396 18.92 -23.79 2.03
CA ALA A 396 19.85 -24.11 3.11
C ALA A 396 20.98 -23.06 3.15
N LEU A 397 21.05 -22.33 4.26
CA LEU A 397 22.11 -21.34 4.50
C LEU A 397 23.38 -22.02 5.03
N THR A 398 24.50 -21.66 4.44
CA THR A 398 25.85 -22.12 4.80
C THR A 398 26.79 -20.92 4.86
N ALA A 399 27.92 -21.07 5.55
CA ALA A 399 28.93 -20.01 5.63
C ALA A 399 29.49 -19.56 4.26
N THR A 400 29.35 -20.39 3.22
CA THR A 400 29.89 -20.10 1.87
C THR A 400 28.87 -19.54 0.90
N ASN A 401 27.56 -19.69 1.16
CA ASN A 401 26.50 -19.19 0.26
C ASN A 401 25.61 -18.13 0.89
N SER A 402 25.80 -17.79 2.17
CA SER A 402 24.96 -16.83 2.87
C SER A 402 25.77 -15.75 3.57
N THR A 403 25.20 -14.55 3.66
CA THR A 403 25.76 -13.40 4.37
C THR A 403 24.74 -12.91 5.39
N ASP A 404 25.16 -12.81 6.65
CA ASP A 404 24.34 -12.17 7.68
C ASP A 404 24.30 -10.65 7.41
N LEU A 405 23.10 -10.10 7.33
CA LEU A 405 22.85 -8.67 7.15
C LEU A 405 23.51 -7.84 8.26
N ALA A 406 23.49 -8.33 9.51
CA ALA A 406 24.17 -7.66 10.63
C ALA A 406 25.70 -7.71 10.50
N GLY A 407 26.22 -8.70 9.75
CA GLY A 407 27.64 -8.87 9.44
C GLY A 407 28.11 -8.10 8.21
N LEU A 408 27.22 -7.45 7.46
CA LEU A 408 27.59 -6.53 6.38
C LEU A 408 28.17 -5.24 6.98
N THR A 409 29.42 -5.29 7.41
CA THR A 409 30.15 -4.11 7.86
C THR A 409 30.42 -3.19 6.67
N ALA A 410 30.11 -1.90 6.82
CA ALA A 410 30.61 -0.87 5.93
C ALA A 410 32.14 -0.98 5.84
N VAL A 411 32.67 -1.01 4.61
CA VAL A 411 34.08 -0.77 4.29
C VAL A 411 34.47 0.52 4.99
N ALA A 412 35.17 0.37 6.13
CA ALA A 412 35.75 1.40 6.98
C ALA A 412 35.02 2.76 6.95
N GLU A 413 34.33 3.07 8.05
CA GLU A 413 33.84 4.41 8.39
C GLU A 413 34.83 5.47 7.85
N PRO A 414 34.40 6.38 6.94
CA PRO A 414 35.25 7.49 6.56
C PRO A 414 35.68 8.19 7.85
N PRO A 415 36.94 8.65 7.95
CA PRO A 415 37.50 9.18 9.18
C PRO A 415 36.52 10.17 9.81
N ALA A 416 36.32 10.06 11.13
CA ALA A 416 35.36 10.86 11.89
C ALA A 416 35.35 12.33 11.45
N GLY A 417 34.25 12.77 10.82
CA GLY A 417 34.07 14.13 10.30
C GLY A 417 33.51 14.23 8.88
N GLU A 418 33.45 13.14 8.11
CA GLU A 418 32.92 13.15 6.73
C GLU A 418 31.62 12.32 6.64
N ALA A 419 30.45 12.97 6.58
CA ALA A 419 29.18 12.26 6.36
C ALA A 419 29.17 11.58 4.97
N PRO A 420 28.61 10.36 4.83
CA PRO A 420 28.51 9.69 3.54
C PRO A 420 27.57 10.47 2.62
N VAL A 421 28.01 10.73 1.38
CA VAL A 421 27.23 11.48 0.39
C VAL A 421 26.83 10.59 -0.78
N SER A 422 25.53 10.57 -1.12
CA SER A 422 25.01 9.89 -2.30
C SER A 422 24.78 10.89 -3.42
N VAL A 423 25.07 10.52 -4.67
CA VAL A 423 24.90 11.42 -5.83
C VAL A 423 24.05 10.75 -6.89
N PHE A 424 23.07 11.48 -7.38
CA PHE A 424 22.13 11.10 -8.41
C PHE A 424 22.26 12.04 -9.60
N LEU A 425 22.09 11.50 -10.80
CA LEU A 425 21.98 12.26 -12.05
C LEU A 425 20.64 11.94 -12.68
N ASP A 426 19.78 12.94 -12.81
CA ASP A 426 18.40 12.81 -13.31
C ASP A 426 17.65 11.65 -12.62
N GLY A 427 17.79 11.56 -11.29
CA GLY A 427 17.19 10.50 -10.46
C GLY A 427 17.92 9.15 -10.48
N LYS A 428 18.97 8.98 -11.30
CA LYS A 428 19.74 7.71 -11.37
C LYS A 428 21.00 7.77 -10.50
N PRO A 429 21.24 6.79 -9.62
CA PRO A 429 22.42 6.81 -8.73
C PRO A 429 23.72 6.67 -9.53
N ILE A 430 24.72 7.48 -9.19
CA ILE A 430 26.09 7.33 -9.70
C ILE A 430 26.89 6.49 -8.69
N ARG A 431 27.46 5.37 -9.17
CA ARG A 431 28.40 4.57 -8.38
C ARG A 431 29.82 5.13 -8.52
N PHE A 432 30.46 5.34 -7.37
CA PHE A 432 31.85 5.78 -7.28
C PHE A 432 32.71 4.66 -6.70
N ASP A 433 33.93 4.54 -7.22
CA ASP A 433 34.94 3.62 -6.71
C ASP A 433 35.68 4.18 -5.47
N VAL A 434 35.65 5.51 -5.30
CA VAL A 434 35.98 6.20 -4.06
C VAL A 434 34.73 6.97 -3.62
N SER A 435 34.17 6.65 -2.45
CA SER A 435 32.94 7.28 -1.96
C SER A 435 33.05 8.80 -1.93
N PRO A 436 32.03 9.53 -2.42
CA PRO A 436 31.87 10.96 -2.19
C PRO A 436 31.89 11.30 -0.71
N TYR A 437 32.40 12.49 -0.37
CA TYR A 437 32.49 12.96 1.01
C TYR A 437 32.30 14.46 1.10
N MET A 438 31.95 14.95 2.27
CA MET A 438 31.89 16.38 2.55
C MET A 438 33.22 16.89 3.10
N ARG A 439 33.74 17.98 2.54
CA ARG A 439 34.91 18.71 3.05
C ARG A 439 34.63 20.21 3.00
N ASP A 440 34.82 20.90 4.13
CA ASP A 440 34.65 22.36 4.25
C ASP A 440 33.32 22.87 3.66
N GLY A 441 32.22 22.12 3.87
CA GLY A 441 30.90 22.46 3.35
C GLY A 441 30.74 22.31 1.83
N ARG A 442 31.57 21.48 1.19
CA ARG A 442 31.44 21.09 -0.22
C ARG A 442 31.45 19.58 -0.36
N VAL A 443 30.63 19.08 -1.26
CA VAL A 443 30.66 17.68 -1.68
C VAL A 443 31.83 17.47 -2.63
N MET A 444 32.70 16.55 -2.29
CA MET A 444 33.90 16.16 -3.02
C MET A 444 33.65 14.81 -3.70
N VAL A 445 33.88 14.72 -5.01
CA VAL A 445 33.60 13.51 -5.81
C VAL A 445 34.74 13.13 -6.75
N PRO A 446 34.95 11.83 -7.02
CA PRO A 446 35.80 11.39 -8.13
C PRO A 446 35.29 11.95 -9.46
N VAL A 447 36.11 12.78 -10.09
CA VAL A 447 35.72 13.54 -11.29
C VAL A 447 35.33 12.63 -12.47
N ARG A 448 35.97 11.46 -12.59
CA ARG A 448 35.78 10.58 -13.74
C ARG A 448 34.36 10.02 -13.81
N ASN A 449 33.87 9.43 -12.72
CA ASN A 449 32.54 8.81 -12.67
C ASN A 449 31.43 9.83 -12.95
N LEU A 450 31.54 11.02 -12.35
CA LEU A 450 30.59 12.11 -12.57
C LEU A 450 30.64 12.62 -14.02
N ALA A 451 31.83 12.90 -14.54
CA ALA A 451 31.99 13.41 -15.90
C ALA A 451 31.55 12.40 -16.97
N GLU A 452 31.88 11.11 -16.81
CA GLU A 452 31.45 10.05 -17.71
C GLU A 452 29.92 9.86 -17.69
N ALA A 453 29.28 9.94 -16.50
CA ALA A 453 27.82 9.91 -16.39
C ALA A 453 27.16 11.09 -17.14
N LEU A 454 27.83 12.24 -17.21
CA LEU A 454 27.42 13.43 -17.97
C LEU A 454 27.88 13.41 -19.44
N GLY A 455 28.38 12.28 -19.94
CA GLY A 455 28.81 12.12 -21.33
C GLY A 455 30.11 12.83 -21.70
N CYS A 456 30.94 13.16 -20.70
CA CYS A 456 32.21 13.87 -20.88
C CYS A 456 33.40 12.90 -20.87
N GLY A 457 34.44 13.25 -21.62
CA GLY A 457 35.76 12.59 -21.54
C GLY A 457 36.63 13.22 -20.45
N VAL A 458 37.43 12.40 -19.77
CA VAL A 458 38.39 12.85 -18.75
C VAL A 458 39.80 12.37 -19.07
N ALA A 459 40.75 13.30 -19.14
CA ALA A 459 42.17 13.03 -19.37
C ALA A 459 43.05 13.55 -18.22
N TRP A 460 44.10 12.81 -17.92
CA TRP A 460 45.17 13.24 -17.01
C TRP A 460 46.41 13.61 -17.81
N LYS A 461 47.07 14.70 -17.43
CA LYS A 461 48.37 15.09 -17.97
C LYS A 461 49.32 15.41 -16.81
N ASP A 462 50.47 14.76 -16.81
CA ASP A 462 51.49 14.98 -15.80
C ASP A 462 52.03 16.41 -15.84
N PRO A 463 52.38 17.00 -14.69
CA PRO A 463 52.42 16.36 -13.37
C PRO A 463 51.13 16.45 -12.54
N ASN A 464 50.18 17.34 -12.89
CA ASN A 464 49.04 17.66 -12.02
C ASN A 464 47.75 18.10 -12.74
N GLN A 465 47.63 17.92 -14.05
CA GLN A 465 46.53 18.50 -14.84
C GLN A 465 45.40 17.49 -15.09
N VAL A 466 44.16 17.86 -14.77
CA VAL A 466 42.93 17.15 -15.11
C VAL A 466 42.21 17.93 -16.22
N THR A 467 41.87 17.28 -17.32
CA THR A 467 41.14 17.89 -18.43
C THR A 467 39.82 17.16 -18.64
N ILE A 468 38.70 17.90 -18.64
CA ILE A 468 37.37 17.39 -18.94
C ILE A 468 36.90 18.02 -20.25
N THR A 469 36.40 17.21 -21.16
CA THR A 469 35.98 17.64 -22.49
C THR A 469 34.64 17.05 -22.88
N ARG A 470 33.76 17.89 -23.41
CA ARG A 470 32.56 17.52 -24.18
C ARG A 470 32.58 18.34 -25.48
N SER A 471 31.76 17.99 -26.47
CA SER A 471 31.76 18.63 -27.80
C SER A 471 31.64 20.16 -27.76
N ASP A 472 31.06 20.70 -26.70
CA ASP A 472 30.67 22.09 -26.49
C ASP A 472 31.56 22.83 -25.47
N PHE A 473 32.36 22.15 -24.65
CA PHE A 473 33.18 22.81 -23.62
C PHE A 473 34.48 22.07 -23.27
N THR A 474 35.43 22.78 -22.65
CA THR A 474 36.65 22.23 -22.08
C THR A 474 36.96 22.86 -20.71
N ILE A 475 37.17 22.03 -19.70
CA ILE A 475 37.58 22.44 -18.35
C ILE A 475 38.97 21.84 -18.07
N ILE A 476 39.92 22.67 -17.67
CA ILE A 476 41.27 22.26 -17.26
C ILE A 476 41.49 22.69 -15.82
N MET A 477 41.76 21.73 -14.95
CA MET A 477 42.06 21.95 -13.54
C MET A 477 43.44 21.43 -13.19
N PHE A 478 43.99 21.91 -12.08
CA PHE A 478 45.27 21.49 -11.57
C PHE A 478 45.13 21.01 -10.11
N VAL A 479 45.68 19.84 -9.81
CA VAL A 479 45.63 19.27 -8.46
C VAL A 479 46.38 20.20 -7.49
N ASN A 480 45.76 20.45 -6.33
CA ASN A 480 46.17 21.37 -5.27
C ASN A 480 46.18 22.86 -5.67
N GLU A 481 45.54 23.22 -6.78
CA GLU A 481 45.38 24.61 -7.21
C GLU A 481 43.91 24.97 -7.35
N SER A 482 43.52 26.12 -6.80
CA SER A 482 42.15 26.64 -6.94
C SER A 482 41.90 27.36 -8.27
N GLN A 483 42.95 27.61 -9.06
CA GLN A 483 42.82 28.21 -10.38
C GLN A 483 42.55 27.12 -11.42
N TYR A 484 41.64 27.41 -12.36
CA TYR A 484 41.31 26.51 -13.46
C TYR A 484 40.99 27.30 -14.72
N ILE A 485 40.88 26.60 -15.84
CA ILE A 485 40.56 27.18 -17.14
C ILE A 485 39.25 26.56 -17.63
N SER A 486 38.23 27.39 -17.88
CA SER A 486 36.99 26.97 -18.54
C SER A 486 36.90 27.67 -19.89
N ASN A 487 36.80 26.90 -20.97
CA ASN A 487 36.69 27.40 -22.34
C ASN A 487 37.75 28.48 -22.69
N GLY A 488 38.97 28.31 -22.18
CA GLY A 488 40.10 29.23 -22.39
C GLY A 488 40.14 30.44 -21.45
N GLN A 489 39.18 30.61 -20.55
CA GLN A 489 39.16 31.68 -19.54
C GLN A 489 39.65 31.16 -18.19
N SER A 490 40.52 31.94 -17.54
CA SER A 490 41.02 31.63 -16.19
C SER A 490 39.98 32.01 -15.14
N MET A 491 39.70 31.07 -14.25
CA MET A 491 38.68 31.16 -13.22
C MET A 491 39.21 30.59 -11.89
N SER A 492 38.45 30.75 -10.80
CA SER A 492 38.82 30.25 -9.47
C SER A 492 37.68 29.44 -8.84
N MET A 493 38.02 28.38 -8.11
CA MET A 493 37.08 27.57 -7.33
C MET A 493 37.39 27.66 -5.83
N ASP A 494 36.38 27.47 -4.99
CA ASP A 494 36.49 27.63 -3.53
C ASP A 494 37.44 26.62 -2.87
N ILE A 495 37.52 25.41 -3.45
CA ILE A 495 38.29 24.30 -2.90
C ILE A 495 39.06 23.63 -4.03
N ALA A 496 40.38 23.52 -3.87
CA ALA A 496 41.25 22.92 -4.86
C ALA A 496 40.96 21.40 -5.05
N PRO A 497 41.13 20.87 -6.28
CA PRO A 497 41.11 19.44 -6.53
C PRO A 497 42.22 18.73 -5.74
N GLU A 498 41.99 17.47 -5.36
CA GLU A 498 42.97 16.66 -4.64
C GLU A 498 43.03 15.23 -5.15
N VAL A 499 44.04 14.48 -4.71
CA VAL A 499 44.15 13.05 -5.01
C VAL A 499 43.87 12.25 -3.74
N LYS A 500 42.78 11.49 -3.74
CA LYS A 500 42.40 10.56 -2.65
C LYS A 500 42.32 9.14 -3.21
N LYS A 501 43.04 8.20 -2.61
CA LYS A 501 43.10 6.79 -3.04
C LYS A 501 43.37 6.59 -4.55
N GLY A 502 44.23 7.44 -5.14
CA GLY A 502 44.57 7.36 -6.57
C GLY A 502 43.47 7.82 -7.53
N ARG A 503 42.51 8.63 -7.04
CA ARG A 503 41.48 9.30 -7.85
C ARG A 503 41.57 10.81 -7.66
N ASN A 504 41.35 11.55 -8.76
CA ASN A 504 41.21 13.00 -8.74
C ASN A 504 39.82 13.34 -8.21
N ILE A 505 39.78 14.02 -7.07
CA ILE A 505 38.57 14.44 -6.39
C ILE A 505 38.38 15.94 -6.58
N VAL A 506 37.17 16.35 -6.92
CA VAL A 506 36.80 17.74 -7.24
C VAL A 506 35.52 18.14 -6.52
N PRO A 507 35.28 19.44 -6.28
CA PRO A 507 34.00 19.91 -5.76
C PRO A 507 32.89 19.65 -6.78
N LEU A 508 31.87 18.88 -6.40
CA LEU A 508 30.79 18.43 -7.30
C LEU A 508 30.04 19.61 -7.90
N ARG A 509 29.54 20.52 -7.04
CA ARG A 509 28.71 21.68 -7.44
C ARG A 509 29.39 22.48 -8.54
N PHE A 510 30.67 22.76 -8.35
CA PHE A 510 31.46 23.50 -9.31
C PHE A 510 31.48 22.83 -10.70
N ILE A 511 31.78 21.54 -10.74
CA ILE A 511 31.87 20.80 -12.01
C ILE A 511 30.52 20.69 -12.72
N VAL A 512 29.45 20.40 -11.98
CA VAL A 512 28.13 20.23 -12.60
C VAL A 512 27.56 21.57 -13.09
N GLU A 513 27.79 22.67 -12.37
CA GLU A 513 27.38 24.01 -12.80
C GLU A 513 28.14 24.48 -14.05
N GLU A 514 29.46 24.25 -14.14
CA GLU A 514 30.24 24.53 -15.37
C GLU A 514 29.78 23.69 -16.56
N MET A 515 29.21 22.52 -16.31
CA MET A 515 28.64 21.64 -17.34
C MET A 515 27.20 22.00 -17.72
N GLY A 516 26.65 23.06 -17.13
CA GLY A 516 25.30 23.56 -17.38
C GLY A 516 24.19 22.76 -16.67
N CYS A 517 24.52 22.01 -15.62
CA CYS A 517 23.56 21.25 -14.81
C CYS A 517 23.21 22.03 -13.53
N SER A 518 22.08 21.73 -12.91
CA SER A 518 21.74 22.22 -11.56
C SER A 518 21.98 21.14 -10.51
N VAL A 519 22.12 21.55 -9.25
CA VAL A 519 22.35 20.62 -8.14
C VAL A 519 21.56 21.00 -6.89
N GLU A 520 20.91 20.01 -6.30
CA GLU A 520 20.24 20.08 -5.01
C GLU A 520 20.95 19.16 -4.00
N TYR A 521 20.95 19.57 -2.73
CA TYR A 521 21.52 18.79 -1.63
C TYR A 521 20.52 18.72 -0.48
N ASP A 522 20.19 17.50 -0.06
CA ASP A 522 19.40 17.22 1.13
C ASP A 522 20.35 16.98 2.31
N GLU A 523 20.36 17.94 3.25
CA GLU A 523 21.21 17.90 4.44
C GLU A 523 20.85 16.77 5.40
N VAL A 524 19.60 16.28 5.40
CA VAL A 524 19.11 15.24 6.30
C VAL A 524 19.59 13.87 5.81
N THR A 525 19.49 13.63 4.51
CA THR A 525 19.80 12.32 3.90
C THR A 525 21.21 12.23 3.33
N GLY A 526 21.92 13.36 3.20
CA GLY A 526 23.22 13.40 2.52
C GLY A 526 23.12 13.13 1.03
N ARG A 527 21.94 13.35 0.44
CA ARG A 527 21.63 13.11 -0.97
C ARG A 527 21.92 14.34 -1.82
N VAL A 528 22.61 14.15 -2.93
CA VAL A 528 22.87 15.17 -3.96
C VAL A 528 22.15 14.77 -5.24
N ASP A 529 21.26 15.61 -5.73
CA ASP A 529 20.58 15.43 -7.00
C ASP A 529 21.14 16.41 -8.02
N VAL A 530 21.69 15.88 -9.12
CA VAL A 530 22.15 16.65 -10.27
C VAL A 530 21.10 16.53 -11.37
N TYR A 531 20.65 17.66 -11.89
CA TYR A 531 19.68 17.71 -12.99
C TYR A 531 20.33 18.26 -14.25
N THR A 532 20.23 17.52 -15.34
CA THR A 532 20.59 18.02 -16.66
C THR A 532 19.53 19.02 -17.12
N ASN A 533 19.94 20.25 -17.45
CA ASN A 533 19.04 21.21 -18.09
C ASN A 533 18.82 20.72 -19.53
N ARG A 534 17.67 20.10 -19.80
CA ARG A 534 17.28 19.62 -21.13
C ARG A 534 16.61 20.71 -21.95
#